data_AF-A0AAN9GN08-F1
#
_entry.id   AF-A0AAN9GN08-F1
#
_cell.length_a   1.000
_cell.length_b   1.000
_cell.length_c   1.000
_cell.angle_alpha   90.00
_cell.angle_beta   90.00
_cell.angle_gamma   90.00
#
_symmetry.space_group_name_H-M   'P 1'
#
loop_
_entity.id
_entity.type
_entity.pdbx_description
1 polymer ?
#
loop_
_entity_poly.entity_id
_entity_poly.type
_entity_poly.pdbx_seq_one_letter_code
_entity_poly.pdbx_strand_id
1 'polypeptide(L)'
;METPASVREALRPSDWVTSIDLTDAYFHILMHRSDRKWLRFLWGDRVFQFRALPFGLSLAPWIFTMIVRQLCALVRQKGIRLRVYLDDWLILSQQSPCAGSTPR
;
A
#
# COMPACT_ATOMS: atom_id res chain seq x y z
N MET A 1 -0.69 -12.03 -1.26
CA MET A 1 -1.10 -10.87 -0.46
C MET A 1 -0.81 -11.25 0.98
N GLU A 2 -0.24 -10.36 1.79
CA GLU A 2 -0.04 -10.72 3.21
C GLU A 2 -1.41 -10.83 3.89
N THR A 3 -1.51 -11.63 4.95
CA THR A 3 -2.71 -11.78 5.77
C THR A 3 -2.43 -11.23 7.16
N PRO A 4 -3.44 -10.87 7.96
CA PRO A 4 -3.21 -10.42 9.34
C PRO A 4 -2.39 -11.42 10.16
N ALA A 5 -2.58 -12.72 9.92
CA ALA A 5 -1.78 -13.79 10.52
C ALA A 5 -0.30 -13.72 10.10
N SER A 6 -0.02 -13.59 8.80
CA SER A 6 1.35 -13.49 8.28
C SER A 6 2.06 -12.21 8.75
N VAL A 7 1.33 -11.11 8.91
CA VAL A 7 1.85 -9.87 9.50
C VAL A 7 2.24 -10.10 10.95
N ARG A 8 1.36 -10.76 11.74
CA ARG A 8 1.64 -11.07 13.15
C ARG A 8 2.88 -11.95 13.33
N GLU A 9 3.02 -12.98 12.49
CA GLU A 9 4.20 -13.86 12.50
C GLU A 9 5.50 -13.16 12.10
N ALA A 10 5.41 -12.05 11.37
CA ALA A 10 6.56 -11.28 10.93
C ALA A 10 7.10 -10.29 11.99
N LEU A 11 6.34 -10.05 13.07
CA LEU A 11 6.73 -9.18 14.17
C LEU A 11 7.78 -9.87 15.04
N ARG A 12 8.79 -9.10 15.45
CA ARG A 12 9.83 -9.53 16.38
C ARG A 12 9.66 -8.80 17.72
N PRO A 13 10.11 -9.40 18.84
CA PRO A 13 10.22 -8.67 20.10
C PRO A 13 11.03 -7.38 19.92
N SER A 14 10.57 -6.29 20.52
CA SER A 14 11.15 -4.94 20.42
C SER A 14 11.07 -4.27 19.03
N ASP A 15 10.19 -4.75 18.14
CA ASP A 15 9.84 -4.00 16.93
C ASP A 15 9.02 -2.75 17.29
N TRP A 16 9.50 -1.59 16.85
CA TRP A 16 8.68 -0.39 16.70
C TRP A 16 7.88 -0.50 15.41
N VAL A 17 6.57 -0.24 15.49
CA VAL A 17 5.65 -0.37 14.36
C VAL A 17 5.05 0.99 14.05
N THR A 18 5.07 1.37 12.78
CA THR A 18 4.36 2.55 12.28
C THR A 18 3.37 2.09 11.22
N SER A 19 2.09 2.46 11.41
CA SER A 19 1.05 2.24 10.42
C SER A 19 0.88 3.45 9.52
N ILE A 20 0.70 3.20 8.23
CA ILE A 20 0.33 4.17 7.23
C ILE A 20 -0.96 3.65 6.60
N ASP A 21 -2.02 4.43 6.70
CA ASP A 21 -3.28 4.19 6.01
C ASP A 21 -3.30 5.00 4.71
N LEU A 22 -3.55 4.33 3.58
CA LEU A 22 -3.65 4.99 2.28
C LEU A 22 -5.09 5.44 2.01
N THR A 23 -5.36 6.73 2.24
CA THR A 23 -6.63 7.34 1.82
C THR A 23 -6.78 7.27 0.30
N ASP A 24 -7.91 6.76 -0.19
CA ASP A 24 -8.22 6.64 -1.62
C ASP A 24 -7.10 5.94 -2.44
N ALA A 25 -6.58 4.82 -1.92
CA ALA A 25 -5.42 4.13 -2.48
C ALA A 25 -5.53 3.84 -3.98
N TYR A 26 -6.70 3.45 -4.48
CA TYR A 26 -6.90 3.17 -5.91
C TYR A 26 -6.76 4.42 -6.80
N PHE A 27 -7.10 5.61 -6.31
CA PHE A 27 -7.01 6.84 -7.10
C PHE A 27 -5.56 7.27 -7.40
N HIS A 28 -4.58 6.69 -6.72
CA HIS A 28 -3.16 6.88 -7.03
C HIS A 28 -2.76 6.23 -8.36
N ILE A 29 -3.53 5.26 -8.86
CA ILE A 29 -3.24 4.55 -10.11
C ILE A 29 -3.98 5.24 -11.25
N LEU A 30 -3.24 5.93 -12.10
CA LEU A 30 -3.79 6.59 -13.28
C LEU A 30 -4.17 5.56 -14.35
N MET A 31 -5.35 5.73 -14.92
CA MET A 31 -5.81 4.92 -16.05
C MET A 31 -5.28 5.47 -17.36
N HIS A 32 -4.82 4.58 -18.23
CA HIS A 32 -4.33 4.93 -19.55
C HIS A 32 -5.44 5.57 -20.39
N ARG A 33 -5.10 6.61 -21.18
CA ARG A 33 -6.11 7.45 -21.87
C ARG A 33 -7.04 6.65 -22.79
N SER A 34 -6.56 5.59 -23.43
CA SER A 34 -7.38 4.72 -24.31
C SER A 34 -8.45 3.94 -23.55
N ASP A 35 -8.21 3.61 -22.28
CA ASP A 35 -9.02 2.66 -21.51
C ASP A 35 -10.06 3.36 -20.65
N ARG A 36 -9.85 4.65 -20.38
CA ARG A 36 -10.82 5.50 -19.66
C ARG A 36 -12.20 5.47 -20.31
N LYS A 37 -12.31 5.19 -21.61
CA LYS A 37 -13.60 5.16 -22.32
C LYS A 37 -14.56 4.09 -21.78
N TRP A 38 -14.02 3.05 -21.14
CA TRP A 38 -14.78 1.98 -20.48
C TRP A 38 -15.18 2.32 -19.04
N LEU A 39 -14.59 3.38 -18.48
CA LEU A 39 -14.84 3.85 -17.12
C LEU A 39 -15.72 5.11 -17.11
N ARG A 40 -16.63 5.20 -18.07
CA ARG A 40 -17.57 6.32 -18.18
C ARG A 40 -18.85 6.00 -17.44
N PHE A 41 -19.42 7.00 -16.78
CA PHE A 41 -20.72 6.92 -16.14
C PHE A 41 -21.54 8.16 -16.45
N LEU A 42 -22.85 8.01 -16.41
CA LEU A 42 -23.79 9.11 -16.63
C LEU A 42 -24.26 9.63 -15.27
N TRP A 43 -24.27 10.94 -15.11
CA TRP A 43 -24.85 11.61 -13.95
C TRP A 43 -25.65 12.83 -14.42
N GLY A 44 -26.98 12.76 -14.26
CA GLY A 44 -27.90 13.68 -14.95
C GLY A 44 -27.73 13.58 -16.46
N ASP A 45 -27.61 14.71 -17.13
CA ASP A 45 -27.39 14.79 -18.59
C ASP A 45 -25.90 14.91 -18.98
N ARG A 46 -24.98 14.59 -18.06
CA ARG A 46 -23.54 14.71 -18.28
C ARG A 46 -22.83 13.37 -18.15
N VAL A 47 -21.97 13.07 -19.11
CA VAL A 47 -21.09 11.90 -19.09
C VAL A 47 -19.77 12.27 -18.42
N PHE A 48 -19.45 11.55 -17.34
CA PHE A 48 -18.19 11.67 -16.62
C PHE A 48 -17.29 10.48 -16.94
N GLN A 49 -16.00 10.68 -16.74
CA GLN A 49 -14.98 9.68 -17.05
C GLN A 49 -13.94 9.63 -15.94
N PHE A 50 -13.71 8.44 -15.37
CA PHE A 50 -12.65 8.26 -14.40
C PHE A 50 -11.27 8.39 -15.04
N ARG A 51 -10.39 9.17 -14.40
CA ARG A 51 -8.98 9.36 -14.79
C ARG A 51 -8.04 8.41 -14.06
N ALA A 52 -8.46 7.92 -12.90
CA ALA A 52 -7.76 6.97 -12.07
C ALA A 52 -8.60 5.70 -11.89
N LEU A 53 -8.02 4.67 -11.30
CA LEU A 53 -8.65 3.38 -11.07
C LEU A 53 -9.87 3.54 -10.15
N PRO A 54 -11.10 3.29 -10.62
CA PRO A 54 -12.30 3.52 -9.83
C PRO A 54 -12.56 2.38 -8.85
N PHE A 55 -13.20 2.70 -7.73
CA PHE A 55 -13.80 1.70 -6.84
C PHE A 55 -14.93 0.96 -7.57
N GLY A 56 -15.10 -0.33 -7.26
CA GLY A 56 -16.12 -1.18 -7.87
C GLY A 56 -15.71 -1.85 -9.18
N LEU A 57 -14.53 -1.53 -9.74
CA LEU A 57 -13.96 -2.31 -10.83
C LEU A 57 -13.42 -3.64 -10.29
N SER A 58 -13.90 -4.77 -10.82
CA SER A 58 -13.48 -6.12 -10.37
C SER A 58 -11.96 -6.34 -10.44
N LEU A 59 -11.30 -5.69 -11.39
CA LEU A 59 -9.85 -5.76 -11.58
C LEU A 59 -9.07 -4.80 -10.67
N ALA A 60 -9.71 -3.83 -10.03
CA ALA A 60 -9.00 -2.80 -9.26
C ALA A 60 -8.12 -3.38 -8.14
N PRO A 61 -8.60 -4.30 -7.29
CA PRO A 61 -7.75 -4.89 -6.24
C PRO A 61 -6.55 -5.66 -6.80
N TRP A 62 -6.72 -6.32 -7.95
CA TRP A 62 -5.66 -7.07 -8.61
C TRP A 62 -4.58 -6.15 -9.18
N ILE A 63 -4.98 -5.10 -9.92
CA ILE A 63 -4.06 -4.09 -10.46
C ILE A 63 -3.29 -3.41 -9.33
N PHE A 64 -3.98 -3.02 -8.26
CA PHE A 64 -3.37 -2.40 -7.10
C PHE A 64 -2.34 -3.32 -6.45
N THR A 65 -2.70 -4.58 -6.18
CA THR A 65 -1.79 -5.56 -5.58
C THR A 65 -0.56 -5.80 -6.45
N MET A 66 -0.69 -5.81 -7.78
CA MET A 66 0.47 -5.97 -8.67
C MET A 66 1.47 -4.83 -8.53
N ILE A 67 1.00 -3.58 -8.50
CA ILE A 67 1.84 -2.40 -8.37
C ILE A 67 2.50 -2.35 -6.98
N VAL A 68 1.70 -2.53 -5.93
CA VAL A 68 2.17 -2.53 -4.54
C VAL A 68 3.23 -3.61 -4.31
N ARG A 69 3.10 -4.81 -4.91
CA ARG A 69 4.13 -5.86 -4.81
C ARG A 69 5.49 -5.41 -5.33
N GLN A 70 5.54 -4.67 -6.44
CA GLN A 70 6.80 -4.15 -6.98
C GLN A 70 7.38 -3.06 -6.09
N LEU A 71 6.53 -2.16 -5.58
CA LEU A 71 6.94 -1.15 -4.62
C LEU A 71 7.53 -1.77 -3.35
N CYS A 72 6.86 -2.78 -2.78
CA CYS A 72 7.35 -3.52 -1.62
C CYS A 72 8.71 -4.16 -1.89
N ALA A 73 8.94 -4.73 -3.08
CA ALA A 73 10.23 -5.30 -3.44
C ALA A 73 11.34 -4.24 -3.45
N LEU A 74 11.08 -3.07 -4.02
CA LEU A 74 12.03 -1.94 -4.03
C LEU A 74 12.31 -1.41 -2.62
N VAL A 75 11.29 -1.29 -1.78
CA VAL A 75 11.45 -0.83 -0.38
C VAL A 75 12.25 -1.85 0.44
N ARG A 76 11.98 -3.14 0.26
CA ARG A 76 12.73 -4.22 0.92
C ARG A 76 14.19 -4.29 0.49
N GLN A 77 14.48 -4.00 -0.79
CA GLN A 77 15.88 -3.86 -1.27
C GLN A 77 16.65 -2.75 -0.55
N LYS A 78 15.96 -1.72 -0.03
CA LYS A 78 16.58 -0.66 0.79
C LYS A 78 16.75 -1.05 2.27
N GLY A 79 16.46 -2.29 2.64
CA GLY A 79 16.56 -2.78 4.03
C GLY A 79 15.38 -2.40 4.93
N ILE A 80 14.34 -1.76 4.39
CA ILE A 80 13.16 -1.37 5.17
C ILE A 80 12.21 -2.58 5.27
N ARG A 81 11.87 -2.98 6.50
CA ARG A 81 10.90 -4.05 6.75
C ARG A 81 9.47 -3.52 6.59
N LEU A 82 8.99 -3.48 5.34
CA LEU A 82 7.62 -3.11 5.00
C LEU A 82 6.72 -4.36 4.85
N ARG A 83 5.60 -4.34 5.57
CA ARG A 83 4.48 -5.29 5.47
C ARG A 83 3.26 -4.55 4.94
N VAL A 84 2.57 -5.11 3.96
CA VAL A 84 1.45 -4.43 3.31
C VAL A 84 0.25 -5.34 3.25
N TYR A 85 -0.83 -4.89 3.88
CA TYR A 85 -2.13 -5.50 3.87
C TYR A 85 -3.12 -4.55 3.17
N LEU A 86 -3.25 -4.69 1.85
CA LEU A 86 -4.14 -3.84 1.06
C LEU A 86 -3.81 -2.35 1.26
N ASP A 87 -4.65 -1.58 1.93
CA ASP A 87 -4.46 -0.15 2.21
C ASP A 87 -3.66 0.11 3.51
N ASP A 88 -3.52 -0.90 4.39
CA ASP A 88 -2.78 -0.83 5.64
C ASP A 88 -1.29 -1.20 5.44
N TRP A 89 -0.41 -0.21 5.55
CA TRP A 89 1.02 -0.38 5.38
C TRP A 89 1.72 -0.28 6.72
N LEU A 90 2.44 -1.32 7.09
CA LEU A 90 3.15 -1.44 8.36
C LEU A 90 4.65 -1.41 8.13
N ILE A 91 5.31 -0.40 8.69
CA ILE A 91 6.76 -0.28 8.71
C ILE A 91 7.25 -0.79 10.06
N LEU A 92 8.15 -1.77 10.02
CA LEU A 92 8.78 -2.36 11.19
C LEU A 92 10.21 -1.85 11.31
N SER A 93 10.58 -1.37 12.49
CA SER A 93 11.93 -0.95 12.82
C SER A 93 12.39 -1.59 14.12
N GLN A 94 13.65 -2.03 14.18
CA GLN A 94 14.26 -2.43 15.43
C GLN A 94 15.17 -1.31 15.89
N GLN A 95 14.97 -0.85 17.11
CA GLN A 95 15.94 0.03 17.73
C GLN A 95 17.19 -0.81 17.99
N SER A 96 18.35 -0.36 17.49
CA SER A 96 19.62 -0.89 18.01
C SER A 96 19.66 -0.60 19.51
N PRO A 97 20.08 -1.54 20.37
CA PRO A 97 20.29 -1.23 21.78
C PRO A 97 21.22 -0.02 21.82
N CYS A 98 20.76 1.07 22.41
CA CYS A 98 21.53 2.30 22.55
C CYS A 98 22.89 1.95 23.13
N ALA A 99 23.95 2.04 22.31
CA ALA A 99 25.31 2.09 22.81
C ALA A 99 25.48 3.44 23.52
N GLY A 100 25.19 3.49 24.82
CA GLY A 100 25.33 4.74 25.57
C GLY A 100 24.55 4.86 26.87
N SER A 101 24.59 3.86 27.74
CA SER A 101 24.52 4.12 29.18
C SER A 101 25.86 3.70 29.79
N THR A 102 26.89 4.52 29.56
CA THR A 102 28.08 4.50 30.41
C THR A 102 27.67 5.20 31.71
N PRO A 103 27.59 4.51 32.86
CA PRO A 103 27.38 5.20 34.13
C PRO A 103 28.64 6.02 34.43
N ARG A 104 28.48 7.32 34.66
CA ARG A 104 29.44 8.11 35.43
C ARG A 104 29.17 7.89 36.91
#